data_AF-A0A1L4BU07-F1
#
_entry.id   AF-A0A1L4BU07-F1
#
_cell.length_a   1.000
_cell.length_b   1.000
_cell.length_c   1.000
_cell.angle_alpha   90.00
_cell.angle_beta   90.00
_cell.angle_gamma   90.00
#
_symmetry.space_group_name_H-M   'P 1'
#
loop_
_entity.id
_entity.type
_entity.pdbx_description
1 polymer ?
#
loop_
_entity_poly.entity_id
_entity_poly.type
_entity_poly.pdbx_seq_one_letter_code
_entity_poly.pdbx_strand_id
1 'polypeptide(L)'
;MQEIKLPSKTDILNWDNESVVLRVMKELKMNRAQAKQWFTDFMCWLYSAQRWRIEKQKSFMMDSMNYLDEVWHAYILHTRDYLAMSKELFGIECVHHNPENPFKGEPMDPEAFEQQLLFLMDDWGEEYIDRVWAYGNDVAEAI
;
A
#
# COMPACT_ATOMS: atom_id res chain seq x y z
N MET A 1 5.24 23.27 6.50
CA MET A 1 4.75 21.98 5.98
C MET A 1 5.91 21.38 5.21
N GLN A 2 6.35 20.15 5.52
CA GLN A 2 7.31 19.45 4.64
C GLN A 2 6.64 19.28 3.27
N GLU A 3 7.39 19.55 2.20
CA GLU A 3 6.93 19.36 0.83
C GLU A 3 6.86 17.85 0.56
N ILE A 4 5.65 17.33 0.35
CA ILE A 4 5.47 15.92 -0.01
C ILE A 4 5.99 15.76 -1.43
N LYS A 5 6.94 14.84 -1.59
CA LYS A 5 7.49 14.45 -2.89
C LYS A 5 6.65 13.32 -3.47
N LEU A 6 6.48 13.33 -4.78
CA LEU A 6 6.00 12.17 -5.52
C LEU A 6 7.14 11.65 -6.40
N PRO A 7 7.62 10.41 -6.21
CA PRO A 7 8.67 9.83 -7.03
C PRO A 7 8.14 9.49 -8.43
N SER A 8 9.00 9.06 -9.37
CA SER A 8 8.50 8.54 -10.64
C SER A 8 7.89 7.15 -10.46
N LYS A 9 6.95 6.75 -11.33
CA LYS A 9 6.42 5.36 -11.32
C LYS A 9 7.53 4.32 -11.55
N THR A 10 8.57 4.66 -12.32
CA THR A 10 9.73 3.79 -12.52
C THR A 10 10.53 3.59 -11.23
N ASP A 11 10.71 4.63 -10.41
CA ASP A 11 11.39 4.50 -9.11
C ASP A 11 10.60 3.58 -8.18
N ILE A 12 9.26 3.69 -8.18
CA ILE A 12 8.37 2.82 -7.41
C ILE A 12 8.50 1.36 -7.84
N LEU A 13 8.40 1.08 -9.14
CA LEU A 13 8.47 -0.28 -9.68
C LEU A 13 9.85 -0.93 -9.50
N ASN A 14 10.91 -0.13 -9.41
CA ASN A 14 12.28 -0.62 -9.21
C ASN A 14 12.69 -0.67 -7.73
N TRP A 15 11.86 -0.16 -6.81
CA TRP A 15 12.16 -0.22 -5.39
C TRP A 15 12.16 -1.67 -4.89
N ASP A 16 13.13 -2.03 -4.06
CA ASP A 16 13.26 -3.37 -3.52
C ASP A 16 13.61 -3.37 -2.04
N ASN A 17 13.11 -4.37 -1.32
CA ASN A 17 13.58 -4.71 0.00
C ASN A 17 13.52 -6.23 0.21
N GLU A 18 14.66 -6.88 0.01
CA GLU A 18 14.81 -8.34 0.14
C GLU A 18 14.38 -8.85 1.53
N SER A 19 14.66 -8.08 2.58
CA SER A 19 14.31 -8.47 3.96
C SER A 19 12.80 -8.55 4.13
N VAL A 20 12.05 -7.62 3.54
CA VAL A 20 10.58 -7.64 3.54
C VAL A 20 10.05 -8.79 2.72
N VAL A 21 10.59 -9.02 1.52
CA VAL A 21 10.17 -10.14 0.65
C VAL A 21 10.34 -11.47 1.38
N LEU A 22 11.50 -11.72 2.00
CA LEU A 22 11.75 -12.94 2.78
C LEU A 22 10.83 -13.06 3.99
N ARG A 23 10.46 -11.93 4.62
CA ARG A 23 9.54 -11.89 5.75
C ARG A 23 8.13 -12.28 5.34
N VAL A 24 7.60 -11.66 4.29
CA VAL A 24 6.29 -11.95 3.69
C VAL A 24 6.21 -13.42 3.26
N MET A 25 7.24 -13.95 2.60
CA MET A 25 7.32 -15.38 2.25
C MET A 25 7.14 -16.28 3.48
N LYS A 26 7.81 -15.94 4.60
CA LYS A 26 7.77 -16.74 5.82
C LYS A 26 6.40 -16.66 6.50
N GLU A 27 5.83 -15.46 6.65
CA GLU A 27 4.59 -15.25 7.40
C GLU A 27 3.37 -15.79 6.65
N LEU A 28 3.33 -15.57 5.34
CA LEU A 28 2.19 -15.93 4.50
C LEU A 28 2.40 -17.24 3.72
N LYS A 29 3.51 -17.94 3.98
CA LYS A 29 3.86 -19.25 3.38
C LYS A 29 3.76 -19.27 1.86
N MET A 30 4.11 -18.17 1.20
CA MET A 30 4.06 -18.03 -0.25
C MET A 30 5.44 -18.12 -0.90
N ASN A 31 5.45 -18.33 -2.22
CA ASN A 31 6.71 -18.37 -2.95
C ASN A 31 7.30 -16.95 -3.14
N ARG A 32 8.58 -16.89 -3.49
CA ARG A 32 9.31 -15.64 -3.66
C ARG A 32 8.70 -14.71 -4.71
N ALA A 33 8.24 -15.26 -5.83
CA ALA A 33 7.67 -14.45 -6.90
C ALA A 33 6.37 -13.77 -6.45
N GLN A 34 5.51 -14.48 -5.72
CA GLN A 34 4.30 -13.93 -5.12
C GLN A 34 4.62 -12.85 -4.08
N ALA A 35 5.54 -13.13 -3.15
CA ALA A 35 5.93 -12.16 -2.11
C ALA A 35 6.53 -10.88 -2.71
N LYS A 36 7.35 -11.03 -3.77
CA LYS A 36 7.91 -9.90 -4.51
C LYS A 36 6.81 -9.11 -5.22
N GLN A 37 5.84 -9.78 -5.84
CA GLN A 37 4.69 -9.12 -6.47
C GLN A 37 3.88 -8.32 -5.45
N TRP A 38 3.58 -8.90 -4.28
CA TRP A 38 2.86 -8.22 -3.21
C TRP A 38 3.62 -7.02 -2.67
N PHE A 39 4.95 -7.12 -2.55
CA PHE A 39 5.80 -5.97 -2.20
C PHE A 39 5.73 -4.86 -3.26
N THR A 40 5.83 -5.20 -4.54
CA THR A 40 5.67 -4.23 -5.63
C THR A 40 4.30 -3.57 -5.59
N ASP A 41 3.23 -4.35 -5.40
CA ASP A 41 1.87 -3.83 -5.33
C ASP A 41 1.68 -2.89 -4.14
N PHE A 42 2.31 -3.19 -2.99
CA PHE A 42 2.35 -2.28 -1.84
C PHE A 42 3.05 -0.95 -2.15
N MET A 43 4.17 -0.98 -2.87
CA MET A 43 4.86 0.24 -3.30
C MET A 43 4.00 1.07 -4.27
N CYS A 44 3.28 0.42 -5.19
CA CYS A 44 2.31 1.07 -6.08
C CYS A 44 1.17 1.73 -5.30
N TRP A 45 0.63 1.04 -4.29
CA TRP A 45 -0.39 1.60 -3.41
C TRP A 45 0.10 2.84 -2.66
N LEU A 46 1.32 2.80 -2.07
CA LEU A 46 1.90 3.95 -1.37
C LEU A 46 1.99 5.18 -2.26
N TYR A 47 2.40 4.99 -3.52
CA TYR A 47 2.44 6.07 -4.50
C TYR A 47 1.06 6.69 -4.72
N SER A 48 0.02 5.88 -5.01
CA SER A 48 -1.32 6.39 -5.27
C SER A 48 -1.92 7.05 -4.03
N ALA A 49 -1.65 6.50 -2.84
CA ALA A 49 -2.04 7.10 -1.57
C ALA A 49 -1.39 8.48 -1.35
N GLN A 50 -0.11 8.65 -1.70
CA GLN A 50 0.56 9.96 -1.60
C GLN A 50 0.08 10.94 -2.68
N ARG A 51 -0.12 10.49 -3.93
CA ARG A 51 -0.70 11.31 -4.99
C ARG A 51 -2.08 11.84 -4.58
N TRP A 52 -2.94 10.96 -4.07
CA TRP A 52 -4.25 11.33 -3.53
C TRP A 52 -4.14 12.36 -2.41
N ARG A 53 -3.23 12.16 -1.46
CA ARG A 53 -3.02 13.12 -0.37
C ARG A 53 -2.59 14.50 -0.89
N ILE A 54 -1.72 14.55 -1.90
CA ILE A 54 -1.27 15.80 -2.52
C ILE A 54 -2.44 16.49 -3.23
N GLU A 55 -3.22 15.75 -4.02
CA GLU A 55 -4.27 16.32 -4.88
C GLU A 55 -5.57 16.63 -4.13
N LYS A 56 -5.96 15.78 -3.18
CA LYS A 56 -7.27 15.82 -2.51
C LYS A 56 -7.19 16.27 -1.06
N GLN A 57 -6.00 16.24 -0.44
CA GLN A 57 -5.82 16.51 0.99
C GLN A 57 -6.69 15.63 1.90
N LYS A 58 -6.97 14.40 1.47
CA LYS A 58 -7.79 13.40 2.17
C LYS A 58 -7.00 12.12 2.43
N SER A 59 -7.49 11.26 3.32
CA SER A 59 -6.96 9.90 3.53
C SER A 59 -7.25 9.02 2.31
N PHE A 60 -6.36 8.06 2.08
CA PHE A 60 -6.51 7.00 1.08
C PHE A 60 -6.53 5.67 1.82
N MET A 61 -7.65 4.96 1.79
CA MET A 61 -7.85 3.70 2.50
C MET A 61 -8.93 2.90 1.77
N MET A 62 -8.67 1.62 1.55
CA MET A 62 -9.62 0.71 0.92
C MET A 62 -9.74 -0.56 1.77
N ASP A 63 -10.96 -0.96 2.09
CA ASP A 63 -11.25 -2.12 2.95
C ASP A 63 -10.81 -3.46 2.32
N SER A 64 -10.58 -3.52 1.00
CA SER A 64 -10.21 -4.73 0.26
C SER A 64 -8.69 -5.00 0.17
N MET A 65 -7.87 -4.32 0.98
CA MET A 65 -6.41 -4.33 0.84
C MET A 65 -5.66 -5.03 1.97
N ASN A 66 -6.31 -5.95 2.69
CA ASN A 66 -5.72 -6.68 3.83
C ASN A 66 -4.35 -7.31 3.50
N TYR A 67 -4.17 -7.82 2.28
CA TYR A 67 -2.90 -8.40 1.87
C TYR A 67 -1.75 -7.37 1.78
N LEU A 68 -2.05 -6.13 1.42
CA LEU A 68 -1.08 -5.03 1.42
C LEU A 68 -0.75 -4.57 2.84
N ASP A 69 -1.72 -4.66 3.75
CA ASP A 69 -1.52 -4.38 5.17
C ASP A 69 -0.53 -5.38 5.81
N GLU A 70 -0.60 -6.67 5.46
CA GLU A 70 0.40 -7.67 5.86
C GLU A 70 1.82 -7.32 5.37
N VAL A 71 1.96 -6.88 4.11
CA VAL A 71 3.24 -6.42 3.56
C VAL A 71 3.72 -5.17 4.28
N TRP A 72 2.81 -4.25 4.58
CA TRP A 72 3.12 -3.02 5.28
C TRP A 72 3.64 -3.31 6.69
N HIS A 73 2.95 -4.18 7.44
CA HIS A 73 3.38 -4.66 8.76
C HIS A 73 4.77 -5.32 8.70
N ALA A 74 5.01 -6.17 7.71
CA ALA A 74 6.32 -6.77 7.49
C ALA A 74 7.41 -5.69 7.31
N TYR A 75 7.10 -4.59 6.61
CA TYR A 75 8.06 -3.53 6.35
C TYR A 75 8.29 -2.60 7.55
N ILE A 76 7.22 -2.07 8.13
CA ILE A 76 7.29 -1.06 9.20
C ILE A 76 7.77 -1.64 10.54
N LEU A 77 7.39 -2.88 10.88
CA LEU A 77 7.72 -3.49 12.16
C LEU A 77 9.08 -4.19 12.17
N HIS A 78 9.55 -4.65 11.02
CA HIS A 78 10.72 -5.54 10.94
C HIS A 78 11.91 -4.97 10.17
N THR A 79 11.81 -3.72 9.72
CA THR A 79 12.95 -3.01 9.14
C THR A 79 13.02 -1.59 9.67
N ARG A 80 14.21 -0.98 9.57
CA ARG A 80 14.36 0.48 9.71
C ARG A 80 14.19 1.20 8.37
N ASP A 81 14.25 0.44 7.29
CA ASP A 81 14.27 0.92 5.92
C ASP A 81 12.93 1.56 5.54
N TYR A 82 11.83 1.21 6.21
CA TYR A 82 10.53 1.85 5.98
C TYR A 82 10.55 3.38 6.16
N LEU A 83 11.20 3.85 7.23
CA LEU A 83 11.32 5.29 7.51
C LEU A 83 12.30 5.95 6.51
N ALA A 84 13.38 5.25 6.15
CA ALA A 84 14.33 5.72 5.15
C ALA A 84 13.66 5.87 3.77
N MET A 85 12.90 4.86 3.35
CA MET A 85 12.10 4.84 2.12
C MET A 85 11.07 5.97 2.12
N SER A 86 10.32 6.14 3.21
CA SER A 86 9.31 7.21 3.34
C SER A 86 9.92 8.59 3.09
N LYS A 87 11.12 8.81 3.63
CA LYS A 87 11.84 10.07 3.47
C LYS A 87 12.44 10.24 2.08
N GLU A 88 13.06 9.19 1.53
CA GLU A 88 13.76 9.24 0.25
C GLU A 88 12.79 9.40 -0.93
N LEU A 89 11.73 8.61 -0.95
CA LEU A 89 10.75 8.59 -2.03
C LEU A 89 9.72 9.71 -1.88
N PHE A 90 9.17 9.88 -0.68
CA PHE A 90 7.99 10.73 -0.47
C PHE A 90 8.28 12.02 0.30
N GLY A 91 9.51 12.22 0.80
CA GLY A 91 9.87 13.44 1.52
C GLY A 91 9.20 13.59 2.88
N ILE A 92 8.66 12.51 3.45
CA ILE A 92 7.96 12.51 4.74
C ILE A 92 8.59 11.52 5.72
N GLU A 93 8.44 11.78 7.01
CA GLU A 93 9.02 10.90 8.05
C GLU A 93 8.42 9.48 8.02
N CYS A 94 7.11 9.38 7.76
CA CYS A 94 6.40 8.11 7.77
C CYS A 94 5.07 8.24 7.00
N VAL A 95 4.80 7.32 6.08
CA VAL A 95 3.44 7.10 5.57
C VAL A 95 2.68 6.29 6.63
N HIS A 96 1.61 6.83 7.19
CA HIS A 96 0.77 6.12 8.17
C HIS A 96 -0.65 6.68 8.08
N HIS A 97 -1.67 5.83 8.16
CA HIS A 97 -3.05 6.31 8.31
C HIS A 97 -3.25 6.91 9.70
N ASN A 98 -4.29 7.72 9.90
CA ASN A 98 -4.61 8.18 11.25
C ASN A 98 -5.10 6.99 12.08
N PRO A 99 -4.76 6.90 13.37
CA PRO A 99 -5.38 5.92 14.26
C PRO A 99 -6.90 6.10 14.24
N GLU A 100 -7.62 5.01 14.03
CA GLU A 100 -9.08 4.99 14.01
C GLU A 100 -9.62 4.41 15.32
N ASN A 101 -10.85 4.78 15.67
CA ASN A 101 -11.54 4.15 16.79
C ASN A 101 -12.22 2.87 16.28
N PRO A 102 -11.76 1.66 16.70
CA PRO A 102 -12.30 0.40 16.17
C PRO A 102 -13.77 0.16 16.56
N PHE A 103 -14.31 0.92 17.51
CA PHE A 103 -15.73 0.84 17.91
C PHE A 103 -16.62 1.86 17.17
N LYS A 104 -16.04 2.69 16.30
CA LYS A 104 -16.73 3.72 15.52
C LYS A 104 -16.41 3.63 14.03
N GLY A 105 -16.03 2.46 13.54
CA GLY A 105 -15.80 2.25 12.12
C GLY A 105 -17.08 2.61 11.36
N GLU A 106 -17.07 3.75 10.68
CA GLU A 106 -18.07 4.07 9.69
C GLU A 106 -17.63 3.42 8.37
N PRO A 107 -18.53 2.75 7.64
CA PRO A 107 -18.18 2.22 6.34
C PRO A 107 -17.68 3.35 5.44
N MET A 108 -16.71 3.04 4.59
CA MET A 108 -16.18 4.00 3.63
C MET A 108 -17.30 4.58 2.77
N ASP A 109 -17.28 5.89 2.54
CA ASP A 109 -18.16 6.55 1.59
C ASP A 109 -17.99 5.93 0.19
N PRO A 110 -19.05 5.38 -0.43
CA PRO A 110 -18.97 4.72 -1.74
C PRO A 110 -18.39 5.62 -2.84
N GLU A 111 -18.67 6.93 -2.80
CA GLU A 111 -18.12 7.86 -3.80
C GLU A 111 -16.60 8.02 -3.61
N ALA A 112 -16.15 8.10 -2.35
CA ALA A 112 -14.73 8.14 -2.05
C ALA A 112 -14.02 6.85 -2.45
N PHE A 113 -14.67 5.69 -2.26
CA PHE A 113 -14.14 4.39 -2.70
C PHE A 113 -13.96 4.35 -4.22
N GLU A 114 -14.99 4.72 -4.97
CA GLU A 114 -14.93 4.74 -6.45
C GLU A 114 -13.83 5.68 -6.95
N GLN A 115 -13.70 6.87 -6.36
CA GLN A 115 -12.63 7.81 -6.74
C GLN A 115 -11.23 7.28 -6.45
N GLN A 116 -11.03 6.62 -5.29
CA GLN A 116 -9.74 6.03 -4.95
C GLN A 116 -9.40 4.84 -5.87
N LEU A 117 -10.42 4.09 -6.28
CA LEU A 117 -10.28 3.02 -7.24
C LEU A 117 -9.85 3.52 -8.63
N LEU A 118 -10.49 4.58 -9.10
CA LEU A 118 -10.13 5.24 -10.35
C LEU A 118 -8.70 5.79 -10.31
N PHE A 119 -8.22 6.24 -9.15
CA PHE A 119 -6.82 6.65 -8.96
C PHE A 119 -5.83 5.49 -9.15
N LEU A 120 -6.13 4.32 -8.57
CA LEU A 120 -5.29 3.12 -8.76
C LEU A 120 -5.32 2.64 -10.21
N MET A 121 -6.50 2.69 -10.84
CA MET A 121 -6.67 2.33 -12.25
C MET A 121 -5.87 3.26 -13.17
N ASP A 122 -5.96 4.58 -12.96
CA ASP A 122 -5.17 5.58 -13.69
C ASP A 122 -3.66 5.43 -13.44
N ASP A 123 -3.28 5.02 -12.23
CA ASP A 123 -1.88 4.87 -11.89
C ASP A 123 -1.25 3.58 -12.44
N TRP A 124 -1.94 2.45 -12.33
CA TRP A 124 -1.35 1.12 -12.47
C TRP A 124 -2.11 0.18 -13.41
N GLY A 125 -3.26 0.59 -13.92
CA GLY A 125 -4.05 -0.13 -14.91
C GLY A 125 -4.83 -1.33 -14.36
N GLU A 126 -5.61 -1.95 -15.24
CA GLU A 126 -6.56 -3.03 -14.93
C GLU A 126 -5.88 -4.26 -14.33
N GLU A 127 -4.66 -4.59 -14.74
CA GLU A 127 -3.97 -5.77 -14.20
C GLU A 127 -3.63 -5.63 -12.71
N TYR A 128 -3.33 -4.41 -12.24
CA TYR A 128 -3.08 -4.16 -10.81
C TYR A 128 -4.37 -4.31 -10.02
N ILE A 129 -5.45 -3.79 -10.58
CA ILE A 129 -6.81 -3.88 -10.06
C ILE A 129 -7.21 -5.36 -9.93
N ASP A 130 -7.10 -6.16 -10.99
CA ASP A 130 -7.43 -7.58 -10.93
C ASP A 130 -6.68 -8.31 -9.80
N ARG A 131 -5.39 -7.99 -9.58
CA ARG A 131 -4.59 -8.56 -8.49
C ARG A 131 -5.09 -8.13 -7.11
N VAL A 132 -5.38 -6.84 -6.92
CA VAL A 132 -5.89 -6.33 -5.64
C VAL A 132 -7.19 -7.06 -5.25
N TRP A 133 -8.10 -7.27 -6.20
CA TRP A 133 -9.35 -7.98 -5.94
C TRP A 133 -9.13 -9.47 -5.72
N ALA A 134 -8.27 -10.10 -6.51
CA ALA A 134 -7.95 -11.52 -6.34
C ALA A 134 -7.38 -11.79 -4.93
N TYR A 135 -6.38 -11.00 -4.51
CA TYR A 135 -5.72 -11.19 -3.21
C TYR A 135 -6.53 -10.66 -2.03
N GLY A 136 -7.32 -9.59 -2.24
CA GLY A 136 -8.20 -9.03 -1.22
C GLY A 136 -9.27 -10.03 -0.75
N ASN A 137 -9.76 -10.88 -1.65
CA ASN A 137 -10.73 -11.93 -1.31
C ASN A 137 -10.09 -13.14 -0.61
N ASP A 138 -8.84 -13.49 -0.93
CA ASP A 138 -8.17 -14.68 -0.37
C ASP A 138 -7.88 -14.56 1.14
N VAL A 139 -7.70 -13.34 1.67
CA VAL A 139 -7.42 -13.13 3.11
C VAL A 139 -8.70 -13.16 3.96
N ALA A 140 -9.86 -12.82 3.38
CA ALA A 140 -11.13 -12.81 4.10
C ALA A 140 -11.68 -14.22 4.38
N GLU A 141 -11.29 -15.23 3.58
CA GLU A 141 -11.72 -16.62 3.78
C GLU A 141 -10.87 -17.41 4.80
N ALA A 142 -9.84 -16.78 5.39
CA ALA A 142 -8.93 -17.41 6.35
C ALA A 142 -9.25 -17.12 7.83
N ILE A 143 -10.33 -16.39 8.13
CA ILE A 143 -10.81 -16.04 9.49
C ILE A 143 -12.23 -16.57 9.66
#